data_AF-A0A929EVV5-F1
#
_entry.id   AF-A0A929EVV5-F1
#
_cell.length_a   1.000
_cell.length_b   1.000
_cell.length_c   1.000
_cell.angle_alpha   90.00
_cell.angle_beta   90.00
_cell.angle_gamma   90.00
#
_symmetry.space_group_name_H-M   'P 1'
#
loop_
_entity.id
_entity.type
_entity.pdbx_description
1 polymer ?
#
loop_
_entity_poly.entity_id
_entity_poly.type
_entity_poly.pdbx_seq_one_letter_code
_entity_poly.pdbx_strand_id
1 'polypeptide(L)'
;MSKFTLSEINIYPVKSFAGFSIDTVQLDRFGPTADRRWMLVDESGVAITQRDQSRLALIKTGLRANGLSLQFESDQLEVLIP
;
A
#
# COMPACT_ATOMS: atom_id res chain seq x y z
N MET A 1 -27.11 -23.25 3.51
CA MET A 1 -25.98 -22.42 3.03
C MET A 1 -25.34 -21.75 4.23
N SER A 2 -24.02 -21.88 4.39
CA SER A 2 -23.28 -21.14 5.42
C SER A 2 -23.20 -19.66 5.03
N LYS A 3 -23.58 -18.77 5.94
CA LYS A 3 -23.52 -17.33 5.75
C LYS A 3 -22.12 -16.85 6.12
N PHE A 4 -21.38 -16.30 5.16
CA PHE A 4 -20.11 -15.63 5.42
C PHE A 4 -20.37 -14.14 5.67
N THR A 5 -19.55 -13.52 6.50
CA THR A 5 -19.57 -12.08 6.75
C THR A 5 -18.15 -11.56 6.61
N LEU A 6 -18.00 -10.46 5.90
CA LEU A 6 -16.72 -9.79 5.72
C LEU A 6 -16.29 -9.19 7.07
N SER A 7 -15.12 -9.59 7.56
CA SER A 7 -14.59 -9.10 8.83
C SER A 7 -13.89 -7.75 8.68
N GLU A 8 -13.10 -7.57 7.63
CA GLU A 8 -12.28 -6.38 7.42
C GLU A 8 -11.86 -6.28 5.94
N ILE A 9 -11.60 -5.06 5.47
CA ILE A 9 -10.94 -4.78 4.21
C ILE A 9 -9.60 -4.12 4.51
N ASN A 10 -8.52 -4.74 4.04
CA ASN A 10 -7.17 -4.20 4.19
C ASN A 10 -6.60 -3.83 2.84
N ILE A 11 -5.96 -2.67 2.75
CA ILE A 11 -5.27 -2.21 1.54
C ILE A 11 -3.80 -1.92 1.81
N TYR A 12 -2.97 -2.17 0.81
CA TYR A 12 -1.53 -2.01 0.82
C TYR A 12 -1.12 -1.19 -0.40
N PRO A 13 -1.17 0.16 -0.33
CA PRO A 13 -0.99 0.96 -1.53
C PRO A 13 0.38 0.79 -2.20
N VAL A 14 1.42 0.55 -1.39
CA VAL A 14 2.77 0.20 -1.85
C VAL A 14 3.04 -1.27 -1.55
N LYS A 15 3.53 -2.01 -2.55
CA LYS A 15 3.98 -3.39 -2.39
C LYS A 15 5.02 -3.48 -1.27
N SER A 16 4.80 -4.41 -0.34
CA SER A 16 5.70 -4.69 0.79
C SER A 16 5.71 -3.64 1.91
N PHE A 17 4.85 -2.62 1.88
CA PHE A 17 4.76 -1.63 2.97
C PHE A 17 3.63 -2.00 3.94
N ALA A 18 3.49 -1.25 5.04
CA ALA A 18 2.37 -1.41 5.95
C ALA A 18 1.05 -1.09 5.25
N GLY A 19 0.07 -1.98 5.40
CA GLY A 19 -1.31 -1.73 5.00
C GLY A 19 -2.10 -1.05 6.11
N PHE A 20 -3.35 -0.72 5.80
CA PHE A 20 -4.33 -0.20 6.75
C PHE A 20 -5.74 -0.67 6.36
N SER A 21 -6.64 -0.65 7.34
CA SER A 21 -8.01 -1.07 7.15
C SER A 21 -8.91 0.08 6.70
N ILE A 22 -9.95 -0.26 5.94
CA ILE A 22 -10.96 0.68 5.42
C ILE A 22 -12.36 0.06 5.53
N ASP A 23 -13.38 0.91 5.68
CA ASP A 23 -14.76 0.44 5.81
C ASP A 23 -15.39 0.04 4.48
N THR A 24 -14.95 0.68 3.39
CA THR A 24 -15.49 0.46 2.05
C THR A 24 -14.38 0.54 1.01
N VAL A 25 -14.55 -0.16 -0.11
CA VAL A 25 -13.58 -0.15 -1.19
C VAL A 25 -14.27 -0.18 -2.54
N GLN A 26 -13.70 0.56 -3.49
CA GLN A 26 -14.09 0.48 -4.89
C GLN A 26 -13.25 -0.59 -5.57
N LEU A 27 -13.89 -1.39 -6.43
CA LEU A 27 -13.22 -2.41 -7.23
C LEU A 27 -13.13 -1.95 -8.68
N ASP A 28 -11.99 -2.17 -9.29
CA ASP A 28 -11.79 -2.11 -10.72
C ASP A 28 -11.35 -3.50 -11.25
N ARG A 29 -11.05 -3.57 -12.55
CA ARG A 29 -10.61 -4.82 -13.21
C ARG A 29 -9.33 -5.42 -12.63
N PHE A 30 -8.57 -4.67 -11.86
CA PHE A 30 -7.33 -5.07 -11.20
C PHE A 30 -7.50 -5.23 -9.68
N GLY A 31 -8.72 -5.23 -9.16
CA GLY A 31 -9.03 -5.38 -7.72
C GLY A 31 -9.35 -4.05 -7.03
N PRO A 32 -9.16 -3.95 -5.70
CA PRO A 32 -9.31 -2.70 -4.97
C PRO A 32 -8.51 -1.55 -5.60
N THR A 33 -9.16 -0.43 -5.89
CA THR A 33 -8.60 0.67 -6.72
C THR A 33 -7.26 1.21 -6.22
N ALA A 34 -7.00 1.15 -4.91
CA ALA A 34 -5.78 1.64 -4.27
C ALA A 34 -4.82 0.55 -3.77
N ASP A 35 -5.11 -0.74 -3.99
CA ASP A 35 -4.24 -1.83 -3.50
C ASP A 35 -3.10 -2.12 -4.49
N ARG A 36 -1.87 -2.13 -3.98
CA ARG A 36 -0.64 -2.49 -4.69
C ARG A 36 -0.45 -1.76 -6.02
N ARG A 37 -0.79 -0.46 -6.05
CA ARG A 37 -0.60 0.40 -7.22
C ARG A 37 0.81 1.00 -7.31
N TRP A 38 1.59 0.85 -6.25
CA TRP A 38 2.96 1.35 -6.16
C TRP A 38 3.94 0.24 -5.76
N MET A 39 5.20 0.43 -6.15
CA MET A 39 6.28 -0.49 -5.82
C MET A 39 7.58 0.29 -5.68
N LEU A 40 8.34 0.00 -4.62
CA LEU A 40 9.71 0.48 -4.49
C LEU A 40 10.62 -0.31 -5.43
N VAL A 41 11.40 0.39 -6.24
CA VAL A 41 12.40 -0.18 -7.13
C VAL A 41 13.75 0.49 -6.92
N ASP A 42 14.82 -0.21 -7.24
CA ASP A 42 16.15 0.38 -7.35
C ASP A 42 16.32 1.16 -8.67
N GLU A 43 17.50 1.72 -8.89
CA GLU A 43 17.87 2.46 -10.11
C GLU A 43 17.82 1.61 -11.38
N SER A 44 17.86 0.29 -11.27
CA SER A 44 17.74 -0.66 -12.38
C SER A 44 16.28 -1.10 -12.63
N GLY A 45 15.33 -0.60 -11.84
CA GLY A 45 13.92 -0.97 -11.92
C GLY A 45 13.59 -2.31 -11.28
N VAL A 46 14.51 -2.89 -10.49
CA VAL A 46 14.29 -4.15 -9.78
C VAL A 46 13.51 -3.89 -8.50
N ALA A 47 12.47 -4.69 -8.27
CA ALA A 47 11.61 -4.56 -7.10
C ALA A 47 12.36 -4.85 -5.80
N ILE A 48 12.29 -3.93 -4.84
CA ILE A 48 12.75 -4.15 -3.47
C ILE A 48 11.55 -4.59 -2.63
N THR A 49 11.63 -5.77 -2.00
CA THR A 49 10.50 -6.38 -1.29
C THR A 49 10.80 -6.63 0.19
N GLN A 50 9.76 -6.99 0.96
CA GLN A 50 9.92 -7.40 2.36
C GLN A 50 10.83 -8.64 2.55
N ARG A 51 10.98 -9.48 1.52
CA ARG A 51 11.91 -10.62 1.56
C ARG A 51 13.36 -10.17 1.51
N ASP A 52 13.62 -9.03 0.87
CA ASP A 52 14.93 -8.41 0.77
C ASP A 52 15.19 -7.51 1.99
N GLN A 53 14.16 -6.75 2.41
CA GLN A 53 14.23 -5.75 3.48
C GLN A 53 12.96 -5.81 4.35
N SER A 54 12.98 -6.58 5.45
CA SER A 54 11.82 -6.76 6.32
C SER A 54 11.29 -5.45 6.94
N ARG A 55 12.18 -4.45 7.13
CA ARG A 55 11.84 -3.12 7.64
C ARG A 55 10.83 -2.36 6.78
N LEU A 56 10.66 -2.71 5.50
CA LEU A 56 9.63 -2.10 4.65
C LEU A 56 8.22 -2.26 5.25
N ALA A 57 7.97 -3.32 6.01
CA ALA A 57 6.71 -3.53 6.72
C ALA A 57 6.38 -2.45 7.77
N LEU A 58 7.35 -1.64 8.17
CA LEU A 58 7.20 -0.57 9.16
C LEU A 58 6.85 0.79 8.53
N ILE A 59 6.96 0.91 7.21
CA ILE A 59 6.67 2.16 6.50
C ILE A 59 5.16 2.26 6.32
N LYS A 60 4.55 3.23 6.99
CA LYS A 60 3.12 3.53 6.87
C LYS A 60 2.86 4.28 5.58
N THR A 61 1.76 3.93 4.93
CA THR A 61 1.33 4.57 3.70
C THR A 61 -0.03 5.22 3.90
N GLY A 62 -0.21 6.43 3.37
CA GLY A 62 -1.49 7.13 3.26
C GLY A 62 -1.78 7.51 1.82
N LEU A 63 -3.06 7.44 1.44
CA LEU A 63 -3.51 7.84 0.11
C LEU A 63 -3.76 9.35 0.09
N ARG A 64 -3.29 10.01 -0.97
CA ARG A 64 -3.58 11.42 -1.27
C ARG A 64 -4.25 11.54 -2.62
N ALA A 65 -4.93 12.66 -2.85
CA ALA A 65 -5.56 12.94 -4.15
C ALA A 65 -4.56 12.96 -5.32
N ASN A 66 -3.31 13.35 -5.04
CA ASN A 66 -2.23 13.51 -6.02
C ASN A 66 -1.02 12.59 -5.75
N GLY A 67 -1.19 11.50 -4.99
CA GLY A 67 -0.10 10.57 -4.70
C GLY A 67 -0.19 9.84 -3.37
N LEU A 68 0.92 9.70 -2.68
CA LEU A 68 1.06 8.97 -1.42
C LEU A 68 1.78 9.79 -0.35
N SER A 69 1.38 9.63 0.90
CA SER A 69 2.20 10.00 2.05
C SER A 69 2.87 8.76 2.62
N LEU A 70 4.18 8.80 2.84
CA LEU A 70 4.97 7.75 3.49
C LEU A 70 5.45 8.25 4.85
N GLN A 71 5.39 7.40 5.86
CA GLN A 71 5.90 7.69 7.20
C GLN A 71 6.72 6.53 7.73
N PHE A 72 7.91 6.85 8.25
CA PHE A 72 8.76 5.92 8.96
C PHE A 72 9.38 6.64 10.16
N GLU A 73 9.08 6.20 11.38
CA GLU A 73 9.48 6.90 12.61
C GLU A 73 9.04 8.38 12.61
N SER A 74 9.97 9.33 12.72
CA SER A 74 9.70 10.77 12.63
C SER A 74 9.68 11.30 11.20
N ASP A 75 10.15 10.52 10.23
CA ASP A 75 10.32 10.96 8.86
C ASP A 75 9.00 10.85 8.09
N GLN A 76 8.75 11.85 7.25
CA GLN A 76 7.60 11.91 6.35
C GLN A 76 8.05 12.29 4.94
N LEU A 77 7.45 11.65 3.95
CA LEU A 77 7.70 11.91 2.54
C LEU A 77 6.38 11.89 1.78
N GLU A 78 6.11 12.93 1.00
CA GLU A 78 4.99 12.95 0.05
C GLU A 78 5.52 12.61 -1.35
N VAL A 79 4.92 11.62 -1.98
CA VAL A 79 5.27 11.12 -3.31
C VAL A 79 4.13 11.50 -4.25
N LEU A 80 4.39 12.42 -5.18
CA LEU A 80 3.41 12.88 -6.14
C LEU A 80 3.32 11.93 -7.34
N ILE A 81 2.12 11.78 -7.90
CA ILE A 81 1.95 11.21 -9.23
C ILE A 81 2.45 12.26 -10.25
N PRO A 82 3.28 11.86 -11.24
CA PRO A 82 3.75 12.74 -12.30
C PRO A 82 2.63 13.44 -13.08
#